data_AF-A0A161MLV4-F1
#
_entry.id   AF-A0A161MLV4-F1
#
_cell.length_a   1.000
_cell.length_b   1.000
_cell.length_c   1.000
_cell.angle_alpha   90.00
_cell.angle_beta   90.00
_cell.angle_gamma   90.00
#
_symmetry.space_group_name_H-M   'P 1'
#
loop_
_entity.id
_entity.type
_entity.pdbx_description
1 polymer ?
#
loop_
_entity_poly.entity_id
_entity_poly.type
_entity_poly.pdbx_seq_one_letter_code
_entity_poly.pdbx_strand_id
1 'polypeptide(L)'
;HTQAEQKRRDNIKKGYDSLQSLLPTCQQSDISGYKLSKATVLQKSIDYIQFLLQQKKKEEDERNALRKEVIALRIMQANYEQMVKAQENQPGLIESRVCDEVKFDVFQNILDQLFITFNSVSVNNFSELSACIFTWLEEYCKPQKLREMVTTVLQRVYSTRTFSRPNA
;
A
#
# COMPACT_ATOMS: atom_id res chain seq x y z
N HIS A 1 -54.31 16.62 -40.18
CA HIS A 1 -52.94 16.83 -40.72
C HIS A 1 -52.15 17.86 -39.90
N THR A 2 -52.69 19.05 -39.62
CA THR A 2 -52.00 20.16 -38.94
C THR A 2 -51.52 19.85 -37.51
N GLN A 3 -52.34 19.22 -36.66
CA GLN A 3 -51.97 18.92 -35.27
C GLN A 3 -50.87 17.84 -35.15
N ALA A 4 -50.91 16.83 -36.03
CA ALA A 4 -49.89 15.79 -36.07
C ALA A 4 -48.53 16.34 -36.50
N GLU A 5 -48.50 17.25 -37.49
CA GLU A 5 -47.28 17.91 -37.93
C GLU A 5 -46.73 18.87 -36.86
N GLN A 6 -47.60 19.58 -36.13
CA GLN A 6 -47.16 20.42 -35.00
C GLN A 6 -46.50 19.59 -33.91
N LYS A 7 -47.12 18.48 -33.50
CA LYS A 7 -46.55 17.55 -32.50
C LYS A 7 -45.19 17.00 -32.95
N ARG A 8 -45.03 16.69 -34.25
CA ARG A 8 -43.75 16.26 -34.82
C ARG A 8 -42.67 17.34 -34.69
N ARG A 9 -43.01 18.60 -35.00
CA ARG A 9 -42.09 19.75 -34.89
C ARG A 9 -41.69 20.03 -33.45
N ASP A 10 -42.63 19.94 -32.52
CA ASP A 10 -42.36 20.14 -31.09
C ASP A 10 -41.43 19.06 -30.54
N ASN A 11 -41.62 17.81 -30.96
CA ASN A 11 -40.72 16.71 -30.60
C ASN A 11 -39.31 16.90 -31.18
N ILE A 12 -39.19 17.33 -32.44
CA ILE A 12 -37.89 17.64 -33.04
C ILE A 12 -37.20 18.76 -32.27
N LYS A 13 -37.92 19.84 -31.92
CA LYS A 13 -37.38 20.96 -31.15
C LYS A 13 -36.85 20.50 -29.79
N LYS A 14 -37.63 19.69 -29.04
CA LYS A 14 -37.19 19.09 -27.78
C LYS A 14 -35.93 18.23 -27.94
N GLY A 15 -35.81 17.52 -29.07
CA GLY A 15 -34.60 16.76 -29.40
C GLY A 15 -33.36 17.65 -29.55
N TYR A 16 -33.48 18.79 -30.22
CA TYR A 16 -32.40 19.77 -30.33
C TYR A 16 -32.04 20.37 -28.96
N ASP A 17 -33.03 20.75 -28.16
CA ASP A 17 -32.81 21.30 -26.81
C ASP A 17 -32.07 20.28 -25.92
N SER A 18 -32.45 19.00 -26.00
CA SER A 18 -31.78 17.90 -25.27
C SER A 18 -30.35 17.71 -25.75
N LEU A 19 -30.14 17.69 -27.07
CA LEU A 19 -28.81 17.54 -27.66
C LEU A 19 -27.90 18.69 -27.23
N GLN A 20 -28.41 19.93 -27.23
CA GLN A 20 -27.69 21.11 -26.76
C GLN A 20 -27.20 20.96 -25.32
N SER A 21 -28.06 20.44 -24.43
CA SER A 21 -27.73 20.24 -23.01
C SER A 21 -26.61 19.20 -22.78
N LEU A 22 -26.45 18.22 -23.68
CA LEU A 22 -25.44 17.17 -23.59
C LEU A 22 -24.07 17.60 -24.13
N LEU A 23 -23.99 18.70 -24.88
CA LEU A 23 -22.76 19.19 -25.49
C LEU A 23 -22.05 20.18 -24.56
N PRO A 24 -20.85 19.84 -24.05
CA PRO A 24 -20.09 20.75 -23.17
C PRO A 24 -19.77 22.09 -23.85
N THR A 25 -19.51 22.06 -25.16
CA THR A 25 -19.19 23.25 -25.98
C THR A 25 -20.41 24.10 -26.35
N CYS A 26 -21.61 23.71 -25.93
CA CYS A 26 -22.86 24.43 -26.18
C CYS A 26 -23.46 25.05 -24.91
N GLN A 27 -23.17 24.48 -23.74
CA GLN A 27 -23.55 25.03 -22.44
C GLN A 27 -22.93 26.42 -22.17
N GLN A 28 -21.75 26.73 -22.72
CA GLN A 28 -21.14 28.06 -22.60
C GLN A 28 -21.89 29.17 -23.36
N SER A 29 -22.66 28.80 -24.39
CA SER A 29 -23.44 29.74 -25.22
C SER A 29 -24.74 30.19 -24.57
N ASP A 30 -25.31 29.38 -23.68
CA ASP A 30 -26.53 29.75 -22.95
C ASP A 30 -26.30 30.92 -21.97
N ILE A 31 -25.04 31.21 -21.64
CA ILE A 31 -24.60 32.32 -20.79
C ILE A 31 -24.67 33.67 -21.54
N SER A 32 -24.55 33.67 -22.87
CA SER A 32 -24.56 34.88 -23.70
C SER A 32 -25.92 35.19 -24.34
N GLY A 33 -26.94 34.37 -24.08
CA GLY A 33 -28.29 34.53 -24.65
C GLY A 33 -28.38 34.25 -26.15
N TYR A 34 -27.31 33.76 -26.79
CA TYR A 34 -27.27 33.49 -28.22
C TYR A 34 -27.73 32.07 -28.53
N LYS A 35 -28.89 31.93 -29.19
CA LYS A 35 -29.42 30.62 -29.62
C LYS A 35 -28.61 30.06 -30.78
N LEU A 36 -27.95 28.92 -30.58
CA LEU A 36 -27.21 28.26 -31.66
C LEU A 36 -28.13 27.80 -32.78
N SER A 37 -27.62 27.84 -34.01
CA SER A 37 -28.33 27.31 -35.17
C SER A 37 -28.43 25.78 -35.07
N LYS A 38 -29.52 25.21 -35.61
CA LYS A 38 -29.71 23.76 -35.67
C LYS A 38 -28.55 23.05 -36.37
N ALA A 39 -28.03 23.62 -37.45
CA ALA A 39 -26.89 23.08 -38.18
C ALA A 39 -25.63 23.04 -37.30
N THR A 40 -25.38 24.08 -36.52
CA THR A 40 -24.24 24.14 -35.59
C THR A 40 -24.38 23.13 -34.46
N VAL A 41 -25.59 22.96 -33.91
CA VAL A 41 -25.86 21.95 -32.87
C VAL A 41 -25.58 20.54 -33.40
N LEU A 42 -26.04 20.21 -34.62
CA LEU A 42 -25.75 18.92 -35.24
C LEU A 42 -24.25 18.72 -35.46
N GLN A 43 -23.54 19.71 -36.00
CA GLN A 43 -22.10 19.59 -36.24
C GLN A 43 -21.32 19.38 -34.95
N LYS A 44 -21.56 20.20 -33.93
CA LYS A 44 -20.94 20.02 -32.60
C LYS A 44 -21.25 18.66 -31.99
N SER A 45 -22.41 18.09 -32.29
CA SER A 45 -22.77 16.74 -31.85
C SER A 45 -21.97 15.67 -32.54
N ILE A 46 -21.77 15.78 -33.85
CA ILE A 46 -20.93 14.85 -34.61
C ILE A 46 -19.50 14.89 -34.05
N ASP A 47 -18.94 16.08 -33.89
CA ASP A 47 -17.58 16.26 -33.37
C ASP A 47 -17.44 15.68 -31.95
N TYR A 48 -18.45 15.89 -31.09
CA TYR A 48 -18.44 15.37 -29.73
C TYR A 48 -18.57 13.84 -29.68
N ILE A 49 -19.41 13.25 -30.54
CA ILE A 49 -19.50 11.78 -30.67
C ILE A 49 -18.15 11.21 -31.12
N GLN A 50 -17.50 11.82 -32.11
CA GLN A 50 -16.17 11.39 -32.56
C GLN A 50 -15.13 11.47 -31.43
N PHE A 51 -15.14 12.57 -30.68
CA PHE A 51 -14.29 12.73 -29.49
C PHE A 51 -14.56 11.63 -28.45
N LEU A 52 -15.82 11.36 -28.11
CA LEU A 52 -16.18 10.32 -27.15
C LEU A 52 -15.76 8.92 -27.62
N LEU A 53 -15.88 8.63 -28.93
CA LEU A 53 -15.42 7.36 -29.49
C LEU A 53 -13.89 7.21 -29.38
N GLN A 54 -13.15 8.30 -29.62
CA GLN A 54 -11.70 8.30 -29.45
C GLN A 54 -11.29 8.10 -27.99
N GLN A 55 -11.95 8.81 -27.06
CA GLN A 55 -11.71 8.67 -25.62
C GLN A 55 -12.02 7.25 -25.13
N LYS A 56 -13.18 6.70 -25.53
CA LYS A 56 -13.55 5.32 -25.22
C LYS A 56 -12.49 4.32 -25.70
N LYS A 57 -11.99 4.48 -26.93
CA LYS A 57 -10.93 3.61 -27.47
C LYS A 57 -9.65 3.72 -26.64
N LYS A 58 -9.24 4.93 -26.28
CA LYS A 58 -8.05 5.16 -25.45
C LYS A 58 -8.18 4.48 -24.09
N GLU A 59 -9.32 4.64 -23.41
CA GLU A 59 -9.59 3.99 -22.12
C GLU A 59 -9.64 2.45 -22.23
N GLU A 60 -10.22 1.93 -23.32
CA GLU A 60 -10.23 0.48 -23.59
C GLU A 60 -8.82 -0.08 -23.79
N ASP A 61 -7.95 0.64 -24.52
CA ASP A 61 -6.56 0.26 -24.75
C ASP A 61 -5.73 0.30 -23.44
N GLU A 62 -5.87 1.36 -22.64
CA GLU A 62 -5.23 1.47 -21.32
C GLU A 62 -5.68 0.37 -20.37
N ARG A 63 -6.99 0.10 -20.29
CA ARG A 63 -7.54 -1.00 -19.48
C ARG A 63 -6.99 -2.35 -19.93
N ASN A 64 -6.84 -2.57 -21.23
CA ASN A 64 -6.27 -3.81 -21.77
C ASN A 64 -4.79 -3.95 -21.44
N ALA A 65 -4.02 -2.85 -21.47
CA ALA A 65 -2.62 -2.84 -21.05
C ALA A 65 -2.47 -3.19 -19.56
N LEU A 66 -3.25 -2.54 -18.69
CA LEU A 66 -3.25 -2.83 -17.24
C LEU A 66 -3.62 -4.28 -16.93
N ARG A 67 -4.59 -4.86 -17.66
CA ARG A 67 -4.94 -6.28 -17.50
C ARG A 67 -3.78 -7.20 -17.84
N LYS A 68 -3.01 -6.90 -18.88
CA LYS A 68 -1.81 -7.68 -19.25
C LYS A 68 -0.74 -7.57 -18.16
N GLU A 69 -0.53 -6.37 -17.61
CA GLU A 69 0.42 -6.15 -16.51
C GLU A 69 0.05 -6.93 -15.26
N VAL A 70 -1.23 -6.93 -14.86
CA VAL A 70 -1.71 -7.74 -13.73
C VAL A 70 -1.44 -9.22 -13.95
N ILE A 71 -1.66 -9.74 -15.16
CA ILE A 71 -1.37 -11.14 -15.48
C ILE A 71 0.13 -11.42 -15.38
N ALA A 72 0.98 -10.55 -15.94
CA ALA A 72 2.43 -10.69 -15.85
C ALA A 72 2.93 -10.70 -14.40
N LEU A 73 2.43 -9.79 -13.57
CA LEU A 73 2.76 -9.72 -12.14
C LEU A 73 2.32 -10.98 -11.39
N ARG A 74 1.14 -11.53 -11.69
CA ARG A 74 0.68 -12.80 -11.10
C ARG A 74 1.57 -13.98 -11.50
N ILE A 75 2.05 -14.01 -12.74
CA ILE A 75 3.02 -15.04 -13.19
C ILE A 75 4.33 -14.88 -12.41
N MET A 76 4.85 -13.66 -12.26
CA MET A 76 6.05 -13.40 -11.48
C MET A 76 5.90 -13.81 -10.01
N GLN A 77 4.76 -13.48 -9.39
CA GLN A 77 4.44 -13.89 -8.02
C GLN A 77 4.46 -15.42 -7.89
N ALA A 78 3.76 -16.13 -8.77
CA ALA A 78 3.72 -17.59 -8.75
C ALA A 78 5.13 -18.21 -8.90
N ASN A 79 5.98 -17.64 -9.74
CA ASN A 79 7.37 -18.06 -9.88
C ASN A 79 8.16 -17.87 -8.58
N TYR A 80 8.04 -16.71 -7.92
CA TYR A 80 8.72 -16.47 -6.64
C TYR A 80 8.22 -17.40 -5.54
N GLU A 81 6.91 -17.63 -5.45
CA GLU A 81 6.34 -18.58 -4.48
C GLU A 81 6.87 -20.00 -4.71
N GLN A 82 7.02 -20.43 -5.97
CA GLN A 82 7.61 -21.72 -6.29
C GLN A 82 9.10 -21.79 -5.91
N MET A 83 9.87 -20.72 -6.15
CA MET A 83 11.28 -20.65 -5.75
C MET A 83 11.44 -20.72 -4.23
N VAL A 84 10.60 -20.00 -3.47
CA VAL A 84 10.61 -20.04 -2.00
C VAL A 84 10.29 -21.45 -1.51
N LYS A 85 9.24 -22.09 -2.03
CA LYS A 85 8.91 -23.48 -1.68
C LYS A 85 10.03 -24.47 -2.04
N ALA A 86 10.73 -24.25 -3.15
CA ALA A 86 11.87 -25.08 -3.53
C ALA A 86 13.07 -24.89 -2.58
N GLN A 87 13.29 -23.66 -2.08
CA GLN A 87 14.28 -23.38 -1.04
C GLN A 87 13.89 -23.97 0.32
N GLU A 88 12.61 -23.95 0.68
CA GLU A 88 12.11 -24.63 1.89
C GLU A 88 12.24 -26.15 1.79
N ASN A 89 12.04 -26.72 0.60
CA ASN A 89 12.21 -28.16 0.39
C ASN A 89 13.67 -28.60 0.19
N GLN A 90 14.67 -27.71 0.26
CA GLN A 90 16.08 -28.10 0.26
C GLN A 90 16.51 -28.51 1.68
N PRO A 91 16.83 -29.80 1.92
CA PRO A 91 17.37 -30.25 3.20
C PRO A 91 18.78 -29.68 3.33
N GLY A 92 18.93 -28.62 4.15
CA GLY A 92 20.22 -27.99 4.44
C GLY A 92 20.17 -26.47 4.64
N LEU A 93 19.13 -25.76 4.15
CA LEU A 93 19.01 -24.29 4.35
C LEU A 93 18.07 -23.88 5.49
N ILE A 94 17.16 -24.76 5.93
CA ILE A 94 16.23 -24.49 7.04
C ILE A 94 16.97 -24.38 8.39
N GLU A 95 18.12 -25.04 8.54
CA GLU A 95 18.84 -25.14 9.82
C GLU A 95 19.42 -23.80 10.33
N SER A 96 19.45 -22.76 9.51
CA SER A 96 20.01 -21.44 9.86
C SER A 96 18.95 -20.36 10.18
N ARG A 97 17.66 -20.63 9.97
CA ARG A 97 16.62 -19.63 10.25
C ARG A 97 16.10 -19.74 11.68
N VAL A 98 16.73 -19.00 12.57
CA VAL A 98 16.17 -18.67 13.89
C VAL A 98 14.82 -17.97 13.66
N CYS A 99 13.71 -18.56 14.14
CA CYS A 99 12.36 -17.97 14.06
C CYS A 99 12.35 -16.54 14.64
N ASP A 100 11.54 -15.64 14.08
CA ASP A 100 11.45 -14.25 14.55
C ASP A 100 10.99 -14.15 16.01
N GLU A 101 10.18 -15.10 16.46
CA GLU A 101 9.81 -15.27 17.89
C GLU A 101 11.05 -15.46 18.77
N VAL A 102 12.04 -16.26 18.32
CA VAL A 102 13.28 -16.48 19.09
C VAL A 102 14.11 -15.20 19.12
N LYS A 103 14.16 -14.47 17.99
CA LYS A 103 14.89 -13.20 17.94
C LYS A 103 14.28 -12.19 18.90
N PHE A 104 12.94 -12.15 18.96
CA PHE A 104 12.20 -11.31 19.89
C PHE A 104 12.45 -11.73 21.35
N ASP A 105 12.37 -13.02 21.68
CA ASP A 105 12.67 -13.56 23.01
C ASP A 105 14.07 -13.14 23.49
N VAL A 106 15.08 -13.29 22.61
CA VAL A 106 16.47 -12.93 22.92
C VAL A 106 16.60 -11.42 23.14
N PHE A 107 16.02 -10.61 22.26
CA PHE A 107 16.07 -9.15 22.37
C PHE A 107 15.39 -8.65 23.65
N GLN A 108 14.20 -9.16 23.94
CA GLN A 108 13.45 -8.83 25.14
C GLN A 108 14.26 -9.15 26.40
N ASN A 109 14.83 -10.36 26.50
CA ASN A 109 15.63 -10.76 27.66
C ASN A 109 16.87 -9.89 27.87
N ILE A 110 17.50 -9.41 26.80
CA ILE A 110 18.65 -8.49 26.90
C ILE A 110 18.19 -7.14 27.46
N LEU A 111 17.10 -6.58 26.92
CA LEU A 111 16.56 -5.30 27.39
C LEU A 111 16.08 -5.36 28.83
N ASP A 112 15.39 -6.44 29.23
CA ASP A 112 14.91 -6.61 30.60
C ASP A 112 16.07 -6.61 31.60
N GLN A 113 17.19 -7.27 31.28
CA GLN A 113 18.38 -7.29 32.13
C GLN A 113 19.03 -5.91 32.24
N LEU A 114 19.15 -5.18 31.13
CA LEU A 114 19.67 -3.81 31.14
C LEU A 114 18.74 -2.86 31.91
N PHE A 115 17.42 -3.04 31.81
CA PHE A 115 16.45 -2.23 32.52
C PHE A 115 16.52 -2.45 34.03
N ILE A 116 16.68 -3.70 34.48
CA ILE A 116 16.86 -4.02 35.90
C ILE A 116 18.07 -3.28 36.47
N THR A 117 19.21 -3.29 35.77
CA THR A 117 20.41 -2.59 36.26
C THR A 117 20.26 -1.07 36.18
N PHE A 118 19.52 -0.56 35.19
CA PHE A 118 19.22 0.86 35.04
C PHE A 118 18.41 1.43 36.21
N ASN A 119 17.58 0.64 36.90
CA ASN A 119 16.85 1.10 38.09
C ASN A 119 17.75 1.62 39.23
N SER A 120 19.06 1.34 39.19
CA SER A 120 20.05 1.90 40.11
C SER A 120 20.48 3.35 39.78
N VAL A 121 20.12 3.85 38.59
CA VAL A 121 20.49 5.19 38.12
C VAL A 121 19.53 6.23 38.69
N SER A 122 20.05 7.18 39.46
CA SER A 122 19.25 8.31 39.94
C SER A 122 18.87 9.23 38.78
N VAL A 123 17.58 9.57 38.68
CA VAL A 123 17.01 10.48 37.67
C VAL A 123 16.43 11.76 38.29
N ASN A 124 16.79 12.07 39.54
CA ASN A 124 16.18 13.17 40.31
C ASN A 124 16.53 14.57 39.75
N ASN A 125 17.74 14.74 39.20
CA ASN A 125 18.18 15.97 38.55
C ASN A 125 19.29 15.67 37.54
N PHE A 126 19.59 16.65 36.68
CA PHE A 126 20.58 16.47 35.60
C PHE A 126 21.98 16.15 36.12
N SER A 127 22.41 16.74 37.24
CA SER A 127 23.74 16.51 37.82
C SER A 127 23.88 15.05 38.28
N GLU A 128 22.91 14.54 39.04
CA GLU A 128 22.87 13.14 39.49
C GLU A 128 22.75 12.16 38.31
N LEU A 129 21.85 12.43 37.37
CA LEU A 129 21.70 11.62 36.18
C LEU A 129 23.02 11.54 35.39
N SER A 130 23.66 12.69 35.16
CA SER A 130 24.91 12.74 34.40
C SER A 130 26.03 11.95 35.09
N ALA A 131 26.13 11.99 36.42
CA ALA A 131 27.11 11.20 37.15
C ALA A 131 26.78 9.69 37.12
N CYS A 132 25.54 9.33 37.45
CA CYS A 132 25.11 7.93 37.55
C CYS A 132 25.08 7.20 36.19
N ILE A 133 24.71 7.89 35.10
CA ILE A 133 24.61 7.26 33.79
C ILE A 133 25.98 6.84 33.24
N PHE A 134 27.03 7.63 33.48
CA PHE A 134 28.39 7.25 33.07
C PHE A 134 28.87 6.03 33.84
N THR A 135 28.66 6.00 35.16
CA THR A 135 29.00 4.83 35.99
C THR A 135 28.25 3.59 35.51
N TRP A 136 26.95 3.70 35.24
CA TRP A 136 26.14 2.58 34.76
C TRP A 136 26.61 2.07 33.38
N LEU A 137 26.89 2.96 32.44
CA LEU A 137 27.42 2.58 31.12
C LEU A 137 28.76 1.86 31.24
N GLU A 138 29.67 2.38 32.07
CA GLU A 138 30.99 1.80 32.29
C GLU A 138 30.96 0.46 33.03
N GLU A 139 29.94 0.20 33.83
CA GLU A 139 29.81 -1.03 34.62
C GLU A 139 29.02 -2.12 33.87
N TYR A 140 27.94 -1.75 33.17
CA TYR A 140 26.98 -2.72 32.61
C TYR A 140 26.94 -2.75 31.08
N CYS A 141 27.39 -1.70 30.37
CA CYS A 141 27.25 -1.60 28.91
C CYS A 141 28.57 -1.72 28.13
N LYS A 142 29.67 -2.13 28.78
CA LYS A 142 30.93 -2.42 28.08
C LYS A 142 30.75 -3.57 27.08
N PRO A 143 31.45 -3.56 25.92
CA PRO A 143 31.33 -4.60 24.90
C PRO A 143 31.49 -6.03 25.44
N GLN A 144 32.43 -6.23 26.36
CA GLN A 144 32.64 -7.54 27.01
C GLN A 144 31.43 -7.96 27.86
N LYS A 145 30.88 -7.04 28.67
CA LYS A 145 29.73 -7.30 29.53
C LYS A 145 28.46 -7.57 28.73
N LEU A 146 28.24 -6.81 27.66
CA LEU A 146 27.13 -7.08 26.73
C LEU A 146 27.29 -8.44 26.05
N ARG A 147 28.50 -8.81 25.62
CA ARG A 147 28.77 -10.13 25.03
C ARG A 147 28.49 -11.27 26.02
N GLU A 148 28.94 -11.13 27.26
CA GLU A 148 28.65 -12.08 28.34
C GLU A 148 27.14 -12.21 28.56
N MET A 149 26.42 -11.08 28.69
CA MET A 149 24.97 -11.04 28.84
C MET A 149 24.24 -11.73 27.68
N VAL A 150 24.57 -11.38 26.43
CA VAL A 150 23.96 -11.99 25.23
C VAL A 150 24.21 -13.49 25.22
N THR A 151 25.42 -13.93 25.57
CA THR A 151 25.76 -15.36 25.62
C THR A 151 24.92 -16.09 26.67
N THR A 152 24.77 -15.52 27.87
CA THR A 152 23.93 -16.07 28.93
C THR A 152 22.45 -16.12 28.53
N VAL A 153 21.94 -15.08 27.87
CA VAL A 153 20.56 -15.05 27.36
C VAL A 153 20.37 -16.13 26.29
N LEU A 154 21.28 -16.24 25.32
CA LEU A 154 21.22 -17.27 24.28
C LEU A 154 21.25 -18.68 24.87
N GLN A 155 22.12 -18.95 25.86
CA GLN A 155 22.15 -20.22 26.58
C GLN A 155 20.83 -20.50 27.28
N ARG A 156 20.25 -19.52 27.98
CA ARG A 156 18.96 -19.67 28.66
C ARG A 156 17.82 -19.96 27.67
N VAL A 157 17.72 -19.20 26.59
CA VAL A 157 16.68 -19.38 25.56
C VAL A 157 16.83 -20.76 24.90
N TYR A 158 18.06 -21.21 24.65
CA TYR A 158 18.33 -22.55 24.14
C TYR A 158 17.90 -23.64 25.14
N SER A 159 18.30 -23.52 26.40
CA SER A 159 17.93 -24.48 27.46
C SER A 159 16.42 -24.56 27.66
N THR A 160 15.70 -23.44 27.78
CA THR A 160 14.23 -23.44 27.92
C THR A 160 13.55 -24.18 26.77
N ARG A 161 14.07 -24.07 25.54
CA ARG A 161 13.53 -24.77 24.37
C ARG A 161 13.87 -26.25 24.34
N THR A 162 15.02 -26.68 24.88
CA THR A 162 15.34 -28.11 25.02
C THR A 162 14.42 -28.85 26.00
N PHE A 163 13.85 -28.16 27.00
CA PHE A 163 12.88 -28.73 27.94
C PHE A 163 11.42 -28.71 27.42
N SER A 164 11.13 -27.93 26.37
CA SER A 164 9.79 -27.84 25.76
C SER A 164 9.57 -28.80 24.59
N ARG A 165 10.49 -29.74 24.33
CA ARG A 165 10.21 -30.92 23.49
C ARG A 165 9.77 -32.04 24.43
N PRO A 166 8.46 -32.36 24.54
CA PRO A 166 8.05 -33.61 25.17
C PRO A 166 8.63 -34.76 24.33
N ASN A 167 9.23 -35.74 25.02
CA ASN A 167 9.44 -37.05 24.44
C ASN A 167 8.07 -37.66 24.07
N ALA A 168 8.03 -38.26 22.87
CA ALA A 168 6.96 -39.08 22.28
C ALA A 168 5.72 -38.34 21.73
#